data_AF-A0A3N5G7F7-F1
#
_entry.id   AF-A0A3N5G7F7-F1
#
_cell.length_a   1.000
_cell.length_b   1.000
_cell.length_c   1.000
_cell.angle_alpha   90.00
_cell.angle_beta   90.00
_cell.angle_gamma   90.00
#
_symmetry.space_group_name_H-M   'P 1'
#
loop_
_entity.id
_entity.type
_entity.pdbx_description
1 polymer ?
#
loop_
_entity_poly.entity_id
_entity_poly.type
_entity_poly.pdbx_seq_one_letter_code
_entity_poly.pdbx_strand_id
1 'polypeptide(L)'
;MDRFLGDAADRKLISSLRGEEGRRRGNLLAVVGLLVGLLAGGGGTWLGLRLWQAGSPETAGALPERSEEKARLLIEQGWQFHLAREMAKAWASFGLATELAPDLVDAWDGLAMSLLLG
;
A
#
# COMPACT_ATOMS: atom_id res chain seq x y z
N MET A 1 -18.31 18.30 -66.04
CA MET A 1 -19.12 18.83 -64.93
C MET A 1 -18.77 17.99 -63.69
N ASP A 2 -17.48 17.94 -63.32
CA ASP A 2 -16.91 16.82 -62.54
C ASP A 2 -16.11 17.25 -61.29
N ARG A 3 -16.01 18.55 -61.01
CA ARG A 3 -15.26 19.08 -59.84
C ARG A 3 -16.06 19.13 -58.54
N PHE A 4 -17.38 19.00 -58.60
CA PHE A 4 -18.25 19.13 -57.42
C PHE A 4 -18.42 17.83 -56.62
N LEU A 5 -18.09 16.67 -57.20
CA LEU A 5 -18.25 15.37 -56.54
C LEU A 5 -17.05 15.01 -55.64
N GLY A 6 -15.84 15.47 -55.98
CA GLY A 6 -14.64 15.23 -55.16
C GLY A 6 -14.68 15.96 -53.81
N ASP A 7 -15.14 17.20 -53.81
CA ASP A 7 -15.08 18.08 -52.62
C ASP A 7 -16.09 17.68 -51.53
N ALA A 8 -17.22 17.08 -51.92
CA ALA A 8 -18.22 16.57 -50.99
C ALA A 8 -17.84 15.19 -50.40
N ALA A 9 -17.19 14.34 -51.20
CA ALA A 9 -16.69 13.05 -50.75
C ALA A 9 -15.52 13.19 -49.78
N ASP A 10 -14.57 14.10 -50.06
CA ASP A 10 -13.44 14.39 -49.19
C ASP A 10 -13.87 14.96 -47.84
N ARG A 11 -14.87 15.85 -47.82
CA ARG A 11 -15.39 16.43 -46.56
C ARG A 11 -15.97 15.38 -45.64
N LYS A 12 -16.68 14.38 -46.18
CA LYS A 12 -17.20 13.26 -45.38
C LYS A 12 -16.08 12.37 -44.85
N LEU A 13 -15.05 12.08 -45.65
CA LEU A 13 -13.90 11.28 -45.22
C LEU A 13 -13.11 11.95 -44.09
N ILE A 14 -12.87 13.25 -44.21
CA ILE A 14 -12.17 14.06 -43.20
C ILE A 14 -12.99 14.15 -41.90
N SER A 15 -14.32 14.24 -42.00
CA SER A 15 -15.20 14.23 -40.81
C SER A 15 -15.27 12.85 -40.13
N SER A 16 -15.14 11.76 -40.90
CA SER A 16 -15.11 10.38 -40.41
C SER A 16 -13.83 10.07 -39.64
N LEU A 17 -12.67 10.48 -40.15
CA LEU A 17 -11.38 10.29 -39.47
C LEU A 17 -11.29 11.09 -38.15
N ARG A 18 -11.80 12.33 -38.15
CA ARG A 18 -11.82 13.18 -36.94
C ARG A 18 -12.74 12.64 -35.84
N GLY A 19 -13.76 11.84 -36.19
CA GLY A 19 -14.66 11.20 -35.23
C GLY A 19 -14.07 9.97 -34.53
N GLU A 20 -13.17 9.24 -35.18
CA GLU A 20 -12.58 8.01 -34.61
C GLU A 20 -11.37 8.27 -33.70
N GLU A 21 -10.65 9.38 -33.90
CA GLU A 21 -9.48 9.74 -33.09
C GLU A 21 -9.83 10.04 -31.61
N GLY A 22 -11.02 10.61 -31.37
CA GLY A 22 -11.49 10.96 -30.03
C GLY A 22 -11.84 9.75 -29.17
N ARG A 23 -12.36 8.68 -29.79
CA ARG A 23 -12.81 7.46 -29.08
C ARG A 23 -11.63 6.60 -28.61
N ARG A 24 -10.52 6.58 -29.37
CA ARG A 24 -9.28 5.90 -28.96
C ARG A 24 -8.60 6.59 -27.76
N ARG A 25 -8.59 7.92 -27.71
CA ARG A 25 -8.01 8.69 -26.59
C ARG A 25 -8.80 8.52 -25.29
N GLY A 26 -10.13 8.50 -25.34
CA GLY A 26 -10.98 8.24 -24.17
C GLY A 26 -10.73 6.85 -23.56
N ASN A 27 -10.62 5.81 -24.40
CA ASN A 27 -10.32 4.47 -23.93
C ASN A 27 -8.89 4.34 -23.39
N LEU A 28 -7.90 5.01 -23.98
CA LEU A 28 -6.53 5.03 -23.48
C LEU A 28 -6.44 5.70 -22.09
N LEU A 29 -7.15 6.81 -21.89
CA LEU A 29 -7.23 7.47 -20.60
C LEU A 29 -7.97 6.63 -19.55
N ALA A 30 -9.03 5.91 -19.96
CA ALA A 30 -9.72 4.97 -19.08
C ALA A 30 -8.83 3.78 -18.69
N VAL A 31 -8.06 3.22 -19.63
CA VAL A 31 -7.11 2.12 -19.37
C VAL A 31 -5.93 2.59 -18.53
N VAL A 32 -5.39 3.78 -18.78
CA VAL A 32 -4.34 4.38 -17.94
C VAL A 32 -4.87 4.67 -16.54
N GLY A 33 -6.08 5.23 -16.42
CA GLY A 33 -6.73 5.45 -15.13
C GLY A 33 -6.97 4.14 -14.36
N LEU A 34 -7.34 3.07 -15.06
CA LEU A 34 -7.53 1.75 -14.47
C LEU A 34 -6.20 1.11 -14.07
N LEU A 35 -5.13 1.25 -14.86
CA LEU A 35 -3.78 0.79 -14.53
C LEU A 35 -3.16 1.57 -13.37
N VAL A 36 -3.33 2.90 -13.33
CA VAL A 36 -2.91 3.75 -12.20
C VAL A 36 -3.73 3.42 -10.96
N GLY A 37 -5.04 3.21 -11.10
CA GLY A 37 -5.91 2.75 -10.01
C GLY A 37 -5.53 1.36 -9.49
N LEU A 38 -5.12 0.44 -10.36
CA LEU A 38 -4.66 -0.90 -9.99
C LEU A 38 -3.29 -0.87 -9.30
N LEU A 39 -2.35 -0.04 -9.79
CA LEU A 39 -1.04 0.18 -9.19
C LEU A 39 -1.14 0.89 -7.83
N ALA A 40 -2.05 1.86 -7.69
CA ALA A 40 -2.33 2.54 -6.43
C ALA A 40 -3.10 1.65 -5.43
N GLY A 41 -3.96 0.75 -5.92
CA GLY A 41 -4.82 -0.08 -5.07
C GLY A 41 -4.11 -1.19 -4.29
N GLY A 42 -2.96 -1.68 -4.77
CA GLY A 42 -2.25 -2.80 -4.13
C GLY A 42 -1.12 -2.38 -3.17
N GLY A 43 -0.34 -1.36 -3.51
CA GLY A 43 0.82 -0.94 -2.72
C GLY A 43 0.81 0.53 -2.30
N GLY A 44 0.22 1.41 -3.12
CA GLY A 44 0.16 2.85 -2.86
C GLY A 44 -0.76 3.22 -1.69
N THR A 45 -1.87 2.50 -1.53
CA THR A 45 -2.78 2.65 -0.38
C THR A 45 -2.11 2.26 0.93
N TRP A 46 -1.30 1.21 0.96
CA TRP A 46 -0.59 0.77 2.16
C TRP A 46 0.50 1.76 2.58
N LEU A 47 1.29 2.26 1.62
CA LEU A 47 2.32 3.26 1.88
C LEU A 47 1.74 4.64 2.22
N GLY A 48 0.66 5.05 1.54
CA GLY A 48 -0.06 6.29 1.82
C GLY A 48 -0.70 6.30 3.21
N LEU A 49 -1.24 5.18 3.66
CA LEU A 49 -1.77 5.02 5.02
C LEU A 49 -0.64 5.09 6.07
N ARG A 50 0.51 4.46 5.81
CA ARG A 50 1.70 4.54 6.68
C ARG A 50 2.25 5.96 6.80
N LEU A 51 2.33 6.70 5.69
CA LEU A 51 2.80 8.09 5.70
C LEU A 51 1.81 9.03 6.37
N TRP A 52 0.50 8.80 6.20
CA TRP A 52 -0.53 9.58 6.89
C TRP A 52 -0.55 9.30 8.40
N GLN A 53 -0.32 8.05 8.84
CA GLN A 53 -0.16 7.73 10.27
C GLN A 53 1.13 8.29 10.87
N ALA A 54 2.24 8.28 10.13
CA ALA A 54 3.49 8.90 10.57
C ALA A 54 3.40 10.44 10.65
N GLY A 55 2.47 11.05 9.91
CA GLY A 55 2.23 12.49 9.90
C GLY A 55 1.24 12.98 10.98
N SER A 56 0.66 12.09 11.79
CA SER A 56 -0.25 12.48 12.87
C SER A 56 0.53 12.75 14.17
N PRO A 57 0.67 14.02 14.61
CA PRO A 57 1.38 14.38 15.85
C PRO A 57 0.63 13.96 17.14
N GLU A 58 -0.43 13.16 17.05
CA GLU A 58 -1.30 12.76 18.15
C GLU A 58 -0.59 11.83 19.16
N THR A 59 0.57 11.26 18.83
CA THR A 59 1.35 10.38 19.74
C THR A 59 2.61 11.01 20.32
N ALA A 60 2.86 12.31 20.11
CA ALA A 60 3.94 13.01 20.80
C ALA A 60 3.70 13.18 22.32
N GLY A 61 2.53 12.77 22.84
CA GLY A 61 2.17 12.80 24.26
C GLY A 61 1.98 11.44 24.94
N ALA A 62 2.11 10.31 24.22
CA ALA A 62 2.08 9.00 24.85
C ALA A 62 3.44 8.74 25.49
N LEU A 63 3.55 8.95 26.81
CA LEU A 63 4.78 8.77 27.58
C LEU A 63 5.50 7.46 27.18
N PRO A 64 6.80 7.50 26.84
CA PRO A 64 7.56 6.33 26.39
C PRO A 64 7.43 5.14 27.34
N GLU A 65 7.35 5.42 28.65
CA GLU A 65 7.06 4.46 29.72
C GLU A 65 5.85 3.54 29.44
N ARG A 66 4.74 4.09 28.95
CA ARG A 66 3.51 3.30 28.70
C ARG A 66 3.63 2.43 27.47
N SER A 67 4.35 2.91 26.45
CA SER A 67 4.63 2.15 25.23
C SER A 67 5.60 1.01 25.51
N GLU A 68 6.62 1.25 26.34
CA GLU A 68 7.55 0.22 26.80
C GLU A 68 6.86 -0.85 27.66
N GLU A 69 6.01 -0.46 28.61
CA GLU A 69 5.27 -1.42 29.44
C GLU A 69 4.39 -2.33 28.57
N LYS A 70 3.68 -1.74 27.59
CA LYS A 70 2.88 -2.50 26.63
C LYS A 70 3.74 -3.40 25.75
N ALA A 71 4.92 -2.93 25.32
CA ALA A 71 5.86 -3.73 24.54
C ALA A 71 6.38 -4.93 25.36
N ARG A 72 6.68 -4.75 26.65
CA ARG A 72 7.08 -5.84 27.56
C ARG A 72 5.99 -6.92 27.69
N LEU A 73 4.73 -6.52 27.81
CA LEU A 73 3.60 -7.48 27.83
C LEU A 73 3.51 -8.27 26.52
N LEU A 74 3.75 -7.63 25.38
CA LEU A 74 3.76 -8.28 24.08
C LEU A 74 4.96 -9.23 23.92
N ILE A 75 6.14 -8.88 24.45
CA ILE A 75 7.30 -9.77 24.49
C ILE A 75 6.97 -11.03 25.30
N GLU A 76 6.43 -10.88 26.50
CA GLU A 76 6.04 -12.01 27.34
C GLU A 76 5.04 -12.91 26.60
N GLN A 77 4.00 -12.32 26.00
CA GLN A 77 3.04 -13.06 25.19
C GLN A 77 3.70 -13.78 24.00
N GLY A 78 4.64 -13.13 23.32
CA GLY A 78 5.41 -13.71 22.22
C GLY A 78 6.18 -14.95 22.67
N TRP A 79 6.80 -14.91 23.86
CA TRP A 79 7.48 -16.07 24.43
C TRP A 79 6.52 -17.20 24.77
N GLN A 80 5.34 -16.90 25.33
CA GLN A 80 4.32 -17.93 25.57
C GLN A 80 3.89 -18.62 24.26
N PHE A 81 3.69 -17.87 23.18
CA PHE A 81 3.40 -18.44 21.87
C PHE A 81 4.58 -19.24 21.29
N HIS A 82 5.81 -18.77 21.49
CA HIS A 82 7.01 -19.48 21.07
C HIS A 82 7.12 -20.85 21.75
N LEU A 83 6.93 -20.90 23.07
CA LEU A 83 6.92 -22.13 23.86
C LEU A 83 5.78 -23.07 23.42
N ALA A 84 4.61 -22.52 23.09
CA ALA A 84 3.47 -23.27 22.57
C ALA A 84 3.63 -23.73 21.11
N ARG A 85 4.76 -23.44 20.45
CA ARG A 85 5.03 -23.68 19.03
C ARG A 85 4.08 -22.96 18.06
N GLU A 86 3.41 -21.90 18.52
CA GLU A 86 2.53 -21.07 17.70
C GLU A 86 3.33 -19.94 17.03
N MET A 87 4.25 -20.30 16.13
CA MET A 87 5.27 -19.38 15.60
C MET A 87 4.71 -18.13 14.91
N ALA A 88 3.61 -18.26 14.17
CA ALA A 88 2.96 -17.10 13.53
C ALA A 88 2.46 -16.07 14.55
N LYS A 89 1.96 -16.53 15.71
CA LYS A 89 1.50 -15.62 16.77
C LYS A 89 2.67 -15.04 17.54
N ALA A 90 3.72 -15.82 17.79
CA ALA A 90 4.96 -15.33 18.37
C ALA A 90 5.56 -14.19 17.52
N TRP A 91 5.66 -14.40 16.21
CA TRP A 91 6.13 -13.40 15.27
C TRP A 91 5.30 -12.12 15.32
N ALA A 92 3.97 -12.23 15.31
CA ALA A 92 3.07 -11.08 15.39
C ALA A 92 3.24 -10.31 16.71
N SER A 93 3.34 -11.00 17.84
CA SER A 93 3.53 -10.40 19.16
C SER A 93 4.88 -9.66 19.27
N PHE A 94 5.98 -10.29 18.85
CA PHE A 94 7.30 -9.62 18.87
C PHE A 94 7.37 -8.47 17.86
N GLY A 95 6.79 -8.61 16.67
CA GLY A 95 6.72 -7.54 15.68
C GLY A 95 6.01 -6.30 16.23
N LEU A 96 4.84 -6.47 16.87
CA LEU A 96 4.13 -5.37 17.51
C LEU A 96 4.94 -4.74 18.65
N ALA A 97 5.71 -5.53 19.41
CA ALA A 97 6.60 -5.00 20.45
C ALA A 97 7.70 -4.11 19.85
N THR A 98 8.32 -4.52 18.73
CA THR A 98 9.33 -3.70 18.03
C THR A 98 8.75 -2.42 17.42
N GLU A 99 7.48 -2.42 17.02
CA GLU A 99 6.80 -1.21 16.54
C GLU A 99 6.46 -0.23 17.67
N LEU A 100 6.18 -0.74 18.89
CA LEU A 100 5.82 0.08 20.05
C LEU A 100 7.04 0.65 20.78
N ALA A 101 8.10 -0.13 20.91
CA ALA A 101 9.33 0.24 21.58
C ALA A 101 10.54 -0.27 20.78
N PRO A 102 10.97 0.44 19.72
CA PRO A 102 12.05 0.00 18.86
C PRO A 102 13.41 -0.07 19.58
N ASP A 103 13.57 0.66 20.68
CA ASP A 103 14.79 0.67 21.50
C ASP A 103 14.87 -0.52 22.47
N LEU A 104 13.80 -1.30 22.61
CA LEU A 104 13.75 -2.45 23.50
C LEU A 104 14.35 -3.68 22.81
N VAL A 105 15.64 -3.93 23.11
CA VAL A 105 16.45 -5.01 22.50
C VAL A 105 15.76 -6.38 22.62
N ASP A 106 15.14 -6.68 23.75
CA ASP A 106 14.44 -7.95 24.00
C ASP A 106 13.35 -8.27 22.96
N ALA A 107 12.69 -7.23 22.39
CA ALA A 107 11.70 -7.42 21.34
C ALA A 107 12.32 -7.95 20.04
N TRP A 108 13.50 -7.43 19.69
CA TRP A 108 14.26 -7.85 18.51
C TRP A 108 14.83 -9.25 18.69
N ASP A 109 15.29 -9.59 19.89
CA ASP A 109 15.79 -10.93 20.19
C ASP A 109 14.67 -11.99 20.05
N GLY A 110 13.49 -11.71 20.62
CA GLY A 110 12.32 -12.57 20.46
C GLY A 110 11.89 -12.72 19.00
N LEU A 111 11.89 -11.61 18.26
CA LEU A 111 11.58 -11.61 16.83
C LEU A 111 12.59 -12.47 16.04
N ALA A 112 13.89 -12.26 16.25
CA ALA A 112 14.94 -13.01 15.59
C ALA A 112 14.86 -14.52 15.89
N MET A 113 14.65 -14.88 17.16
CA MET A 113 14.47 -16.29 17.54
C MET A 113 13.25 -16.90 16.88
N SER A 114 12.12 -16.19 16.81
CA SER A 114 10.91 -16.68 16.15
C SER A 114 11.10 -16.92 14.64
N LEU A 115 11.98 -16.16 13.99
CA LEU A 115 12.30 -16.31 12.57
C LEU A 115 13.32 -17.44 12.32
N LEU A 116 14.27 -17.65 13.23
CA LEU A 116 15.31 -18.67 13.08
C LEU A 116 14.87 -20.06 13.49
N LEU A 117 13.98 -20.17 14.48
CA LEU A 117 13.53 -21.42 15.08
C LEU A 117 12.09 -21.81 14.71
N GLY A 118 11.42 -20.98 13.91
CA GLY A 118 10.02 -21.16 13.51
C GLY A 118 9.77 -21.89 12.21
#